data_AF-B4QTY1-F1
#
_entry.id   AF-B4QTY1-F1
#
_cell.length_a   1.000
_cell.length_b   1.000
_cell.length_c   1.000
_cell.angle_alpha   90.00
_cell.angle_beta   90.00
_cell.angle_gamma   90.00
#
_symmetry.space_group_name_H-M   'P 1'
#
loop_
_entity.id
_entity.type
_entity.pdbx_description
1 polymer ?
#
loop_
_entity_poly.entity_id
_entity_poly.type
_entity_poly.pdbx_seq_one_letter_code
_entity_poly.pdbx_strand_id
1 'polypeptide(L)'
;MSWLSTIIGIILLTLLCTVWIAAHPRWEQMAQAVATQMKYDDRYRIHTASKAAKKVDTQIHDFYVKLENQKKVAAREILDSAYTETTKCIEVFYSGELEQQFKDCIEHVTSLHMERLKSLLQITTKRQASGASRLNIWH
;
A
#
# COMPACT_ATOMS: atom_id res chain seq x y z
N MET A 1 20.60 4.09 40.34
CA MET A 1 19.37 3.59 39.68
C MET A 1 19.54 3.73 38.17
N SER A 2 19.67 2.58 37.50
CA SER A 2 19.36 2.29 36.09
C SER A 2 19.75 3.30 34.98
N TRP A 3 21.02 3.32 34.60
CA TRP A 3 21.43 3.77 33.25
C TRP A 3 21.01 2.79 32.14
N LEU A 4 20.76 1.52 32.49
CA LEU A 4 20.36 0.47 31.56
C LEU A 4 18.92 0.66 31.06
N SER A 5 17.98 1.14 31.87
CA SER A 5 16.59 1.34 31.42
C SER A 5 16.44 2.51 30.45
N THR A 6 17.27 3.54 30.55
CA THR A 6 17.26 4.67 29.61
C THR A 6 17.72 4.22 28.22
N ILE A 7 18.76 3.38 28.15
CA ILE A 7 19.27 2.83 26.89
C ILE A 7 18.25 1.89 26.24
N ILE A 8 17.64 0.99 27.02
CA ILE A 8 16.60 0.08 26.52
C ILE A 8 15.39 0.87 26.00
N GLY A 9 14.97 1.91 26.72
CA GLY A 9 13.86 2.78 26.30
C GLY A 9 14.12 3.50 24.98
N ILE A 10 15.35 4.01 24.78
CA ILE A 10 15.75 4.67 23.54
C ILE A 10 15.80 3.67 22.37
N ILE A 11 16.33 2.46 22.59
CA ILE A 11 16.38 1.40 21.57
C ILE A 11 14.95 1.00 21.14
N LEU A 12 14.03 0.82 22.10
CA LEU A 12 12.63 0.51 21.83
C LEU A 12 11.92 1.63 21.05
N LEU A 13 12.18 2.89 21.40
CA LEU A 13 11.68 4.07 20.68
C LEU A 13 12.23 4.13 19.25
N THR A 14 13.53 3.89 19.07
CA THR A 14 14.12 3.84 17.73
C THR A 14 13.58 2.69 16.90
N LEU A 15 13.36 1.51 17.48
CA LEU A 15 12.73 0.36 16.79
C LEU A 15 11.30 0.69 16.35
N LEU A 16 10.48 1.25 17.24
CA LEU A 16 9.12 1.68 16.91
C LEU A 16 9.10 2.77 15.83
N CYS A 17 10.03 3.73 15.88
CA CYS A 17 10.18 4.74 14.83
C CYS A 17 10.66 4.14 13.51
N THR A 18 11.57 3.16 13.50
CA THR A 18 12.02 2.50 12.25
C THR A 18 10.92 1.66 11.61
N VAL A 19 10.06 0.99 12.40
CA VAL A 19 8.87 0.29 11.90
C VAL A 19 7.83 1.28 11.35
N TRP A 20 7.74 2.49 11.92
CA TRP A 20 6.83 3.53 11.44
C TRP A 20 7.38 4.32 10.23
N ILE A 21 8.69 4.41 10.04
CA ILE A 21 9.33 5.12 8.91
C ILE A 21 9.39 4.25 7.65
N ALA A 22 9.18 2.94 7.76
CA ALA A 22 8.90 2.05 6.62
C ALA A 22 7.54 2.34 5.92
N ALA A 23 6.79 3.37 6.36
CA ALA A 23 5.36 3.55 6.10
C ALA A 23 4.94 3.99 4.69
N HIS A 24 5.84 4.14 3.71
CA HIS A 24 5.45 4.32 2.31
C HIS A 24 6.17 3.32 1.41
N PRO A 25 5.42 2.44 0.71
CA PRO A 25 6.02 1.57 -0.29
C PRO A 25 6.73 2.43 -1.32
N ARG A 26 7.99 2.13 -1.63
CA ARG A 26 8.78 2.90 -2.61
C ARG A 26 8.36 2.51 -4.03
N TRP A 27 7.16 2.89 -4.43
CA TRP A 27 6.57 2.58 -5.74
C TRP A 27 7.45 3.04 -6.90
N GLU A 28 8.10 4.21 -6.77
CA GLU A 28 9.00 4.75 -7.80
C GLU A 28 10.20 3.84 -8.09
N GLN A 29 10.68 3.10 -7.09
CA GLN A 29 11.84 2.23 -7.19
C GLN A 29 11.46 0.77 -7.47
N MET A 30 10.16 0.43 -7.44
CA MET A 30 9.67 -0.96 -7.51
C MET A 30 10.18 -1.69 -8.74
N ALA A 31 9.93 -1.16 -9.94
CA ALA A 31 10.35 -1.81 -11.18
C ALA A 31 11.87 -2.03 -11.25
N GLN A 32 12.65 -1.04 -10.80
CA GLN A 32 14.11 -1.13 -10.77
C GLN A 32 14.60 -2.15 -9.73
N ALA A 33 13.95 -2.23 -8.58
CA ALA A 33 14.27 -3.19 -7.53
C ALA A 33 14.01 -4.63 -8.01
N VAL A 34 12.85 -4.87 -8.64
CA VAL A 34 12.51 -6.18 -9.24
C VAL A 34 13.50 -6.53 -10.35
N ALA A 35 13.84 -5.57 -11.22
CA ALA A 35 14.81 -5.80 -12.28
C ALA A 35 16.19 -6.20 -11.73
N THR A 36 16.64 -5.53 -10.68
CA THR A 36 17.91 -5.84 -10.01
C THR A 36 17.89 -7.24 -9.39
N GLN A 37 16.81 -7.59 -8.69
CA GLN A 37 16.63 -8.90 -8.07
C GLN A 37 16.61 -10.03 -9.10
N MET A 38 15.96 -9.81 -10.24
CA MET A 38 15.83 -10.80 -11.32
C MET A 38 17.01 -10.81 -12.30
N LYS A 39 17.99 -9.91 -12.14
CA LYS A 39 19.08 -9.68 -13.12
C LYS A 39 18.54 -9.37 -14.53
N TYR A 40 17.51 -8.55 -14.59
CA TYR A 40 16.81 -8.17 -15.81
C TYR A 40 17.30 -6.81 -16.31
N ASP A 41 17.53 -6.66 -17.62
CA ASP A 41 18.22 -5.49 -18.20
C ASP A 41 17.48 -4.79 -19.37
N ASP A 42 16.32 -5.29 -19.79
CA ASP A 42 15.52 -4.65 -20.84
C ASP A 42 14.96 -3.29 -20.34
N ARG A 43 15.60 -2.22 -20.79
CA ARG A 43 15.26 -0.84 -20.41
C ARG A 43 13.85 -0.44 -20.81
N TYR A 44 13.31 -0.96 -21.93
CA TYR A 44 11.97 -0.63 -22.37
C TYR A 44 10.94 -1.23 -21.41
N ARG A 45 11.06 -2.53 -21.12
CA ARG A 45 10.15 -3.22 -20.20
C ARG A 45 10.27 -2.69 -18.77
N ILE A 46 11.49 -2.33 -18.33
CA ILE A 46 11.69 -1.67 -17.03
C ILE A 46 10.97 -0.33 -16.97
N HIS A 47 11.10 0.50 -18.01
CA HIS A 47 10.41 1.79 -18.08
C HIS A 47 8.88 1.63 -18.09
N THR A 48 8.36 0.68 -18.87
CA THR A 48 6.93 0.35 -18.93
C THR A 48 6.39 -0.07 -17.56
N ALA A 49 7.10 -0.97 -16.86
CA ALA A 49 6.74 -1.40 -15.51
C ALA A 49 6.79 -0.25 -14.50
N SER A 50 7.80 0.62 -14.57
CA SER A 50 7.91 1.79 -13.69
C SER A 50 6.74 2.76 -13.86
N LYS A 51 6.36 3.04 -15.12
CA LYS A 51 5.20 3.90 -15.43
C LYS A 51 3.89 3.29 -14.92
N ALA A 52 3.73 1.98 -15.05
CA ALA A 52 2.56 1.26 -14.54
C ALA A 52 2.50 1.31 -13.00
N ALA A 53 3.59 0.99 -12.31
CA ALA A 53 3.67 1.05 -10.85
C ALA A 53 3.36 2.46 -10.30
N LYS A 54 3.87 3.51 -10.96
CA LYS A 54 3.56 4.90 -10.59
C LYS A 54 2.07 5.24 -10.77
N LYS A 55 1.43 4.69 -11.81
CA LYS A 55 -0.02 4.86 -12.03
C LYS A 55 -0.83 4.20 -10.91
N VAL A 56 -0.46 2.98 -10.50
CA VAL A 56 -1.08 2.28 -9.36
C VAL A 56 -0.96 3.13 -8.10
N ASP A 57 0.26 3.58 -7.78
CA ASP A 57 0.54 4.42 -6.62
C ASP A 57 -0.31 5.69 -6.62
N THR A 58 -0.34 6.44 -7.73
CA THR A 58 -1.11 7.69 -7.80
C THR A 58 -2.59 7.46 -7.52
N GLN A 59 -3.21 6.43 -8.10
CA GLN A 59 -4.63 6.15 -7.89
C GLN A 59 -4.95 5.75 -6.45
N ILE A 60 -4.08 4.94 -5.86
CA ILE A 60 -4.25 4.42 -4.51
C ILE A 60 -3.92 5.49 -3.46
N HIS A 61 -2.84 6.26 -3.66
CA HIS A 61 -2.39 7.32 -2.77
C HIS A 61 -3.42 8.45 -2.67
N ASP A 62 -4.00 8.86 -3.81
CA ASP A 62 -5.06 9.88 -3.87
C ASP A 62 -6.27 9.51 -3.01
N PHE A 63 -6.55 8.21 -2.89
CA PHE A 63 -7.59 7.70 -2.01
C PHE A 63 -7.12 7.68 -0.55
N TYR A 64 -5.91 7.17 -0.29
CA TYR A 64 -5.35 7.02 1.05
C TYR A 64 -5.22 8.34 1.81
N VAL A 65 -4.79 9.43 1.14
CA VAL A 65 -4.61 10.76 1.77
C VAL A 65 -5.93 11.33 2.28
N LYS A 66 -7.06 10.98 1.65
CA LYS A 66 -8.41 11.45 2.03
C LYS A 66 -8.99 10.69 3.23
N LEU A 67 -8.33 9.64 3.72
CA LEU A 67 -8.79 8.87 4.86
C LEU A 67 -8.49 9.57 6.18
N GLU A 68 -9.42 9.48 7.13
CA GLU A 68 -9.16 9.83 8.53
C GLU A 68 -8.05 8.93 9.12
N ASN A 69 -7.28 9.46 10.07
CA ASN A 69 -6.12 8.75 10.64
C ASN A 69 -6.47 7.36 11.20
N GLN A 70 -7.63 7.19 11.82
CA GLN A 70 -8.11 5.90 12.32
C GLN A 70 -8.38 4.86 11.21
N LYS A 71 -8.69 5.31 9.99
CA LYS A 71 -8.97 4.45 8.81
C LYS A 71 -7.70 4.13 8.02
N LYS A 72 -6.63 4.91 8.21
CA LYS A 72 -5.33 4.69 7.55
C LYS A 72 -4.65 3.39 7.97
N VAL A 73 -4.87 2.91 9.19
CA VAL A 73 -4.29 1.65 9.67
C VAL A 73 -4.84 0.47 8.87
N ALA A 74 -6.16 0.35 8.75
CA ALA A 74 -6.79 -0.70 7.95
C ALA A 74 -6.54 -0.53 6.45
N ALA A 75 -6.41 0.71 5.97
CA ALA A 75 -6.05 0.96 4.58
C ALA A 75 -4.61 0.54 4.26
N ARG A 76 -3.69 0.59 5.23
CA ARG A 76 -2.28 0.21 5.04
C ARG A 76 -2.14 -1.25 4.61
N GLU A 77 -2.89 -2.17 5.20
CA GLU A 77 -2.88 -3.58 4.78
C GLU A 77 -3.30 -3.75 3.30
N ILE A 78 -4.25 -2.93 2.84
CA ILE A 78 -4.68 -2.94 1.43
C ILE A 78 -3.57 -2.35 0.53
N LEU A 79 -2.85 -1.32 0.99
CA LEU A 79 -1.68 -0.78 0.27
C LEU A 79 -0.58 -1.83 0.12
N ASP A 80 -0.27 -2.56 1.19
CA ASP A 80 0.78 -3.58 1.19
C ASP A 80 0.41 -4.76 0.27
N SER A 81 -0.87 -5.14 0.25
CA SER A 81 -1.40 -6.13 -0.69
C SER A 81 -1.26 -5.65 -2.14
N ALA A 82 -1.63 -4.40 -2.43
CA ALA A 82 -1.50 -3.82 -3.76
C ALA A 82 -0.03 -3.78 -4.22
N TYR A 83 0.88 -3.41 -3.32
CA TYR A 83 2.31 -3.38 -3.60
C TYR A 83 2.85 -4.78 -3.96
N THR A 84 2.46 -5.78 -3.17
CA THR A 84 2.88 -7.18 -3.36
C THR A 84 2.37 -7.74 -4.68
N GLU A 85 1.10 -7.52 -5.02
CA GLU A 85 0.51 -8.01 -6.26
C GLU A 85 1.06 -7.28 -7.50
N THR A 86 1.29 -5.96 -7.41
CA THR A 86 1.95 -5.19 -8.47
C THR A 86 3.36 -5.72 -8.74
N THR A 87 4.11 -6.02 -7.68
CA THR A 87 5.44 -6.64 -7.77
C THR A 87 5.39 -7.95 -8.57
N LYS A 88 4.41 -8.83 -8.27
CA LYS A 88 4.21 -10.08 -9.01
C LYS A 88 3.90 -9.86 -10.49
N CYS A 89 3.03 -8.91 -10.82
CA CYS A 89 2.76 -8.58 -12.24
C CYS A 89 4.05 -8.18 -12.97
N ILE A 90 4.93 -7.41 -12.31
CA ILE A 90 6.22 -6.99 -12.89
C ILE A 90 7.17 -8.19 -13.05
N GLU A 91 7.26 -9.07 -12.05
CA GLU A 91 8.08 -10.28 -12.12
C GLU A 91 7.68 -11.18 -13.29
N VAL A 92 6.38 -11.40 -13.48
CA VAL A 92 5.85 -12.21 -14.60
C VAL A 92 6.12 -11.51 -15.93
N PHE A 93 5.97 -10.19 -16.00
CA PHE A 93 6.32 -9.42 -17.19
C PHE A 93 7.79 -9.53 -17.56
N TYR A 94 8.70 -9.48 -16.58
CA TYR A 94 10.13 -9.68 -16.83
C TYR A 94 10.49 -11.14 -17.17
N SER A 95 9.65 -12.09 -16.78
CA SER A 95 9.78 -13.50 -17.12
C SER A 95 9.35 -13.84 -18.56
N GLY A 96 8.93 -12.84 -19.35
CA GLY A 96 8.64 -12.98 -20.77
C GLY A 96 7.17 -12.83 -21.15
N GLU A 97 6.29 -12.48 -20.21
CA GLU A 97 4.88 -12.25 -20.50
C GLU A 97 4.68 -11.10 -21.50
N LEU A 98 3.57 -11.15 -22.24
CA LEU A 98 3.20 -10.12 -23.21
C LEU A 98 2.81 -8.83 -22.49
N GLU A 99 3.15 -7.69 -23.09
CA GLU A 99 2.84 -6.37 -22.51
C GLU A 99 1.34 -6.17 -22.28
N GLN A 100 0.47 -6.73 -23.12
CA GLN A 100 -0.97 -6.63 -22.92
C GLN A 100 -1.43 -7.37 -21.65
N GLN A 101 -0.93 -8.58 -21.42
CA GLN A 101 -1.24 -9.35 -20.22
C GLN A 101 -0.71 -8.66 -18.96
N PHE A 102 0.48 -8.07 -19.03
CA PHE A 102 1.01 -7.22 -17.98
C PHE A 102 0.08 -6.03 -17.66
N LYS A 103 -0.41 -5.33 -18.69
CA LYS A 103 -1.36 -4.21 -18.52
C LYS A 103 -2.66 -4.67 -17.87
N ASP A 104 -3.20 -5.79 -18.32
CA ASP A 104 -4.43 -6.38 -17.76
C ASP A 104 -4.23 -6.78 -16.28
N CYS A 105 -3.07 -7.34 -15.92
CA CYS A 105 -2.69 -7.65 -14.54
C CYS A 105 -2.67 -6.39 -13.67
N ILE A 106 -2.02 -5.32 -14.13
CA ILE A 106 -1.94 -4.04 -13.42
C ILE A 106 -3.33 -3.42 -13.25
N GLU A 107 -4.15 -3.43 -14.29
CA GLU A 107 -5.52 -2.90 -14.23
C GLU A 107 -6.37 -3.67 -13.23
N HIS A 108 -6.27 -5.00 -13.24
CA HIS A 108 -6.97 -5.86 -12.29
C HIS A 108 -6.56 -5.57 -10.84
N VAL A 109 -5.26 -5.54 -10.54
CA VAL A 109 -4.72 -5.21 -9.21
C VAL A 109 -5.23 -3.84 -8.76
N THR A 110 -5.17 -2.85 -9.64
CA THR A 110 -5.63 -1.49 -9.32
C THR A 110 -7.12 -1.46 -8.98
N SER A 111 -7.95 -2.07 -9.83
CA SER A 111 -9.41 -2.10 -9.62
C SER A 111 -9.77 -2.81 -8.31
N LEU A 112 -9.21 -4.00 -8.07
CA LEU A 112 -9.46 -4.81 -6.88
C LEU A 112 -9.15 -4.04 -5.60
N HIS A 113 -7.96 -3.43 -5.49
CA HIS A 113 -7.58 -2.74 -4.26
C HIS A 113 -8.32 -1.42 -4.08
N MET A 114 -8.68 -0.73 -5.17
CA MET A 114 -9.57 0.43 -5.10
C MET A 114 -10.97 0.07 -4.59
N GLU A 115 -11.52 -1.08 -4.99
CA GLU A 115 -12.80 -1.58 -4.47
C GLU A 115 -12.72 -1.96 -2.98
N ARG A 116 -11.63 -2.61 -2.56
CA ARG A 116 -11.38 -2.92 -1.14
C ARG A 116 -11.31 -1.64 -0.30
N LEU A 117 -10.58 -0.63 -0.78
CA LEU A 117 -10.47 0.68 -0.14
C LEU A 117 -11.84 1.39 -0.03
N LYS A 118 -12.65 1.38 -1.08
CA LYS A 118 -14.03 1.92 -1.05
C LYS A 118 -14.92 1.16 -0.07
N SER A 119 -14.81 -0.16 -0.03
CA SER A 119 -15.61 -1.00 0.88
C SER A 119 -15.27 -0.73 2.34
N LEU A 120 -13.99 -0.52 2.65
CA LEU A 120 -13.53 -0.12 3.98
C LEU A 120 -14.20 1.19 4.44
N LEU A 121 -14.32 2.18 3.54
CA LEU A 121 -15.05 3.41 3.84
C LEU A 121 -16.53 3.14 4.16
N GLN A 122 -17.23 2.37 3.33
CA GLN A 122 -18.66 2.10 3.52
C GLN A 122 -18.96 1.38 4.84
N ILE A 123 -18.15 0.38 5.20
CA ILE A 123 -18.29 -0.35 6.47
C ILE A 123 -18.09 0.60 7.65
N THR A 124 -17.06 1.44 7.59
CA THR A 124 -16.75 2.36 8.69
C THR A 124 -17.84 3.42 8.86
N THR A 125 -18.37 3.97 7.75
CA THR A 125 -19.48 4.94 7.79
C THR A 125 -20.77 4.32 8.33
N LYS A 126 -21.13 3.08 7.93
CA LYS A 126 -22.30 2.38 8.46
C LYS A 126 -22.18 2.09 9.97
N ARG A 127 -20.98 1.77 10.45
CA ARG A 127 -20.72 1.53 11.88
C ARG A 127 -20.81 2.82 12.71
N GLN A 128 -20.40 3.95 12.14
CA GLN A 128 -20.52 5.26 12.78
C GLN A 128 -21.98 5.75 12.86
N ALA A 129 -22.77 5.54 11.80
CA ALA A 129 -24.19 5.89 11.78
C ALA A 129 -25.04 5.05 12.77
N SER A 130 -24.71 3.77 12.93
CA SER A 130 -25.38 2.88 13.91
C SER A 130 -24.99 3.15 15.37
N GLY A 131 -23.84 3.79 15.62
CA GLY A 131 -23.43 4.28 16.94
C GLY A 131 -24.05 5.63 17.33
N ALA A 132 -24.22 6.54 16.37
CA ALA A 132 -24.77 7.89 16.61
C ALA A 132 -26.31 7.89 16.84
N SER A 133 -27.02 6.88 16.35
CA SER A 133 -28.49 6.77 16.50
C SER A 133 -28.95 6.27 17.87
N ARG A 134 -28.05 6.01 18.83
CA ARG A 134 -28.41 5.51 20.17
C ARG A 134 -28.53 6.58 21.25
N LEU A 135 -28.41 7.87 20.91
CA LEU A 135 -28.38 8.96 21.90
C LEU A 135 -29.61 9.86 21.96
N ASN A 136 -30.70 9.60 21.23
CA ASN A 136 -31.93 10.41 21.31
C ASN A 136 -33.21 9.58 21.38
N ILE A 137 -33.32 8.69 22.38
CA ILE A 137 -34.62 8.14 22.78
C ILE A 137 -34.69 8.19 24.30
N TRP A 138 -34.81 9.39 24.89
CA TRP A 138 -35.43 9.69 26.18
C TRP A 138 -35.47 11.22 26.33
N HIS A 139 -36.55 11.84 25.85
CA HIS A 139 -37.12 13.08 26.38
C HIS A 139 -38.60 13.12 26.03
#